data_AF-A0A7C2QS22-F1
#
_entry.id   AF-A0A7C2QS22-F1
#
_cell.length_a   1.000
_cell.length_b   1.000
_cell.length_c   1.000
_cell.angle_alpha   90.00
_cell.angle_beta   90.00
_cell.angle_gamma   90.00
#
_symmetry.space_group_name_H-M   'P 1'
#
loop_
_entity.id
_entity.type
_entity.pdbx_description
1 polymer ?
#
loop_
_entity_poly.entity_id
_entity_poly.type
_entity_poly.pdbx_seq_one_letter_code
_entity_poly.pdbx_strand_id
1 'polypeptide(L)'
;DDISLISKAIHDCLDAGADLIVTSGGMSVDPDDVTRMGIKEAGAVDAVYGSPVLPGAMFLSGRIGNVPVLGLPACGMFHKITVFDLILPRVLTGEQIGREEFARMGHGGFCRNCKQCQYPVCSFGK
;
A
#
# COMPACT_ATOMS: atom_id res chain seq x y z
N ASP A 1 -6.11 -8.54 16.06
CA ASP A 1 -4.78 -8.16 15.53
C ASP A 1 -3.78 -7.96 16.66
N ASP A 2 -2.53 -8.38 16.47
CA ASP A 2 -1.45 -8.26 17.47
C ASP A 2 -0.20 -7.66 16.81
N ILE A 3 0.31 -6.57 17.39
CA ILE A 3 1.43 -5.80 16.84
C ILE A 3 2.70 -6.66 16.74
N SER A 4 2.97 -7.46 17.78
CA SER A 4 4.19 -8.26 17.89
C SER A 4 4.18 -9.42 16.89
N LEU A 5 3.02 -10.06 16.70
CA LEU A 5 2.87 -11.12 15.71
C LEU A 5 3.04 -10.61 14.28
N ILE A 6 2.50 -9.42 13.98
CA ILE A 6 2.65 -8.78 12.66
C ILE A 6 4.12 -8.41 12.42
N SER A 7 4.77 -7.78 13.39
CA SER A 7 6.20 -7.42 13.29
C SER A 7 7.08 -8.65 13.10
N LYS A 8 6.82 -9.71 13.88
CA LYS A 8 7.54 -10.99 13.74
C LYS A 8 7.35 -11.60 12.36
N ALA A 9 6.12 -11.66 11.84
CA ALA A 9 5.86 -12.22 10.51
C ALA A 9 6.58 -11.44 9.40
N ILE A 10 6.68 -10.11 9.53
CA ILE A 10 7.46 -9.28 8.61
C ILE A 10 8.95 -9.65 8.66
N HIS A 11 9.53 -9.78 9.86
CA HIS A 11 10.92 -10.22 10.01
C HIS A 11 11.15 -11.64 9.47
N ASP A 12 10.24 -12.58 9.73
CA ASP A 12 10.33 -13.95 9.20
C ASP A 12 10.38 -13.95 7.65
N CYS A 13 9.61 -13.07 7.00
CA CYS A 13 9.67 -12.89 5.54
C CYS A 13 10.99 -12.24 5.07
N LEU A 14 11.49 -11.24 5.79
CA LEU A 14 12.77 -10.58 5.47
C LEU A 14 13.95 -11.55 5.62
N ASP A 15 13.97 -12.35 6.69
CA ASP A 15 14.98 -13.38 6.95
C ASP A 15 14.93 -14.49 5.89
N ALA A 16 13.75 -14.75 5.31
CA ALA A 16 13.58 -15.63 4.16
C ALA A 16 14.03 -15.01 2.82
N GLY A 17 14.50 -13.75 2.82
CA GLY A 17 15.03 -13.06 1.64
C GLY A 17 13.96 -12.37 0.78
N ALA A 18 12.83 -11.95 1.35
CA ALA A 18 11.81 -11.22 0.60
C ALA A 18 12.29 -9.84 0.12
N ASP A 19 12.15 -9.57 -1.18
CA ASP A 19 12.48 -8.27 -1.80
C ASP A 19 11.32 -7.26 -1.75
N LEU A 20 10.13 -7.69 -1.32
CA LEU A 20 8.94 -6.86 -1.17
C LEU A 20 8.04 -7.47 -0.09
N ILE A 21 7.58 -6.65 0.85
CA ILE A 21 6.58 -7.03 1.84
C ILE A 21 5.24 -6.41 1.46
N VAL A 22 4.20 -7.25 1.42
CA VAL A 22 2.82 -6.81 1.20
C VAL A 22 1.97 -7.30 2.37
N THR A 23 1.39 -6.38 3.13
CA THR A 23 0.40 -6.70 4.15
C THR A 23 -1.00 -6.44 3.62
N SER A 24 -1.98 -7.20 4.09
CA SER A 24 -3.40 -6.94 3.82
C SER A 24 -4.22 -7.19 5.08
N GLY A 25 -5.30 -6.45 5.24
CA GLY A 25 -6.09 -6.44 6.48
C GLY A 25 -5.47 -5.56 7.57
N GLY A 26 -6.31 -5.06 8.48
CA GLY A 26 -5.87 -4.18 9.59
C GLY A 26 -5.35 -2.81 9.14
N MET A 27 -5.79 -2.34 7.96
CA MET A 27 -5.33 -1.10 7.31
C MET A 27 -6.36 0.03 7.35
N SER A 28 -7.51 -0.15 7.99
CA SER A 28 -8.56 0.84 8.19
C SER A 28 -8.16 1.89 9.24
N VAL A 29 -9.10 2.78 9.52
CA VAL A 29 -9.03 3.76 10.60
C VAL A 29 -9.56 3.22 11.93
N ASP A 30 -10.00 1.97 11.95
CA ASP A 30 -10.59 1.34 13.14
C ASP A 30 -9.54 1.22 14.27
N PRO A 31 -9.92 1.44 15.54
CA PRO A 31 -8.95 1.47 16.65
C PRO A 31 -8.22 0.14 16.89
N ASP A 32 -8.83 -0.98 16.49
CA ASP A 32 -8.31 -2.34 16.60
C ASP A 32 -7.43 -2.76 15.42
N ASP A 33 -7.39 -1.95 14.35
CA ASP A 33 -6.53 -2.16 13.18
C ASP A 33 -5.09 -1.76 13.50
N VAL A 34 -4.27 -2.76 13.86
CA VAL A 34 -2.89 -2.54 14.30
C VAL A 34 -1.82 -2.94 13.28
N THR A 35 -2.18 -3.28 12.03
CA THR A 35 -1.18 -3.65 11.00
C THR A 35 -0.16 -2.54 10.75
N ARG A 36 -0.59 -1.27 10.71
CA ARG A 36 0.34 -0.13 10.59
C ARG A 36 1.32 -0.03 11.75
N MET A 37 0.86 -0.35 12.95
CA MET A 37 1.68 -0.34 14.14
C MET A 37 2.68 -1.51 14.10
N GLY A 38 2.25 -2.70 13.66
CA GLY A 38 3.13 -3.85 13.42
C GLY A 38 4.20 -3.59 12.36
N ILE A 39 3.84 -2.93 11.25
CA ILE A 39 4.80 -2.49 10.22
C ILE A 39 5.83 -1.52 10.81
N LYS A 40 5.37 -0.54 11.60
CA LYS A 40 6.26 0.42 12.27
C LYS A 40 7.18 -0.27 13.30
N GLU A 41 6.64 -1.22 14.06
CA GLU A 41 7.39 -2.04 15.03
C GLU A 41 8.44 -2.91 14.33
N ALA A 42 8.19 -3.36 13.10
CA ALA A 42 9.17 -4.06 12.27
C ALA A 42 10.30 -3.15 11.73
N GLY A 43 10.33 -1.88 12.14
CA GLY A 43 11.37 -0.92 11.75
C GLY A 43 11.11 -0.20 10.44
N ALA A 44 9.85 -0.15 9.97
CA ALA A 44 9.54 0.58 8.76
C ALA A 44 9.79 2.09 8.91
N VAL A 45 10.48 2.65 7.92
CA VAL A 45 10.80 4.08 7.81
C VAL A 45 10.12 4.69 6.58
N ASP A 46 10.09 6.02 6.53
CA ASP A 46 9.47 6.81 5.45
C ASP A 46 8.00 6.41 5.16
N ALA A 47 7.33 5.84 6.16
CA ALA A 47 5.98 5.31 6.02
C ALA A 47 4.97 6.45 5.78
N VAL A 48 4.36 6.44 4.60
CA VAL A 48 3.22 7.28 4.24
C VAL A 48 1.97 6.44 4.31
N TYR A 49 1.06 6.84 5.17
CA TYR A 49 -0.26 6.25 5.29
C TYR A 49 -1.31 7.21 4.75
N GLY A 50 -2.15 6.71 3.84
CA GLY A 50 -3.12 7.50 3.13
C GLY A 50 -2.66 7.78 1.69
N SER A 51 -3.59 7.64 0.75
CA SER A 51 -3.41 8.06 -0.64
C SER A 51 -4.61 8.90 -1.08
N PRO A 52 -4.43 9.89 -1.97
CA PRO A 52 -5.54 10.61 -2.58
C PRO A 52 -6.15 9.82 -3.74
N VAL A 53 -6.16 8.49 -3.65
CA VAL A 53 -6.62 7.57 -4.68
C VAL A 53 -7.79 6.76 -4.14
N LEU A 54 -8.85 6.64 -4.94
CA LEU A 54 -10.01 5.81 -4.64
C LEU A 54 -10.30 4.89 -5.82
N PRO A 55 -10.33 3.56 -5.63
CA PRO A 55 -10.19 2.80 -4.38
C PRO A 55 -8.74 2.71 -3.88
N GLY A 56 -8.56 2.75 -2.55
CA GLY A 56 -7.23 2.62 -1.94
C GLY A 56 -6.85 3.74 -0.95
N ALA A 57 -7.81 4.51 -0.45
CA ALA A 57 -7.52 5.70 0.35
C ALA A 57 -6.63 5.40 1.57
N MET A 58 -6.79 4.24 2.24
CA MET A 58 -5.99 3.84 3.41
C MET A 58 -4.82 2.91 3.04
N PHE A 59 -4.13 3.20 1.94
CA PHE A 59 -2.92 2.48 1.54
C PHE A 59 -1.70 2.99 2.31
N LEU A 60 -0.76 2.11 2.60
CA LEU A 60 0.53 2.46 3.20
C LEU A 60 1.67 2.11 2.26
N SER A 61 2.63 3.02 2.13
CA SER A 61 3.93 2.74 1.51
C SER A 61 5.04 3.13 2.48
N GLY A 62 6.05 2.30 2.63
CA GLY A 62 7.25 2.55 3.40
C GLY A 62 8.33 1.53 3.03
N ARG A 63 9.36 1.41 3.86
CA ARG A 63 10.44 0.45 3.64
C ARG A 63 11.09 0.00 4.94
N ILE A 64 11.64 -1.22 4.95
CA ILE A 64 12.51 -1.73 6.02
C ILE A 64 13.87 -2.01 5.38
N GLY A 65 14.89 -1.22 5.77
CA GLY A 65 16.14 -1.18 5.03
C GLY A 65 15.92 -0.75 3.57
N ASN A 66 16.25 -1.64 2.63
CA ASN A 66 16.01 -1.44 1.18
C ASN A 66 14.73 -2.12 0.68
N VAL A 67 14.04 -2.90 1.53
CA VAL A 67 12.87 -3.68 1.13
C VAL A 67 11.61 -2.81 1.26
N PRO A 68 10.87 -2.53 0.16
CA PRO A 68 9.59 -1.84 0.24
C PRO A 68 8.56 -2.64 1.04
N VAL A 69 7.74 -1.93 1.80
CA VAL A 69 6.62 -2.47 2.57
C VAL A 69 5.34 -1.74 2.17
N LEU A 70 4.36 -2.49 1.67
CA LEU A 70 3.09 -1.97 1.19
C LEU A 70 1.93 -2.52 2.04
N GLY A 71 1.08 -1.64 2.55
CA GLY A 71 -0.12 -2.02 3.30
C GLY A 71 -1.38 -1.82 2.46
N LEU A 72 -2.08 -2.91 2.16
CA LEU A 72 -3.24 -2.92 1.28
C LEU A 72 -4.55 -2.80 2.07
N PRO A 73 -5.41 -1.82 1.73
CA PRO A 73 -6.74 -1.73 2.30
C PRO A 73 -7.65 -2.85 1.76
N ALA A 74 -8.66 -3.21 2.57
CA ALA A 74 -9.64 -4.26 2.25
C ALA A 74 -10.39 -4.04 0.92
N CYS A 75 -10.40 -2.81 0.39
CA CYS A 75 -11.03 -2.51 -0.90
C CYS A 75 -10.45 -3.32 -2.07
N GLY A 76 -9.22 -3.86 -1.94
CA GLY A 76 -8.64 -4.77 -2.93
C GLY A 76 -9.44 -6.06 -3.13
N MET A 77 -10.28 -6.46 -2.16
CA MET A 77 -11.20 -7.59 -2.32
C MET A 77 -12.42 -7.27 -3.21
N PHE A 78 -12.79 -5.99 -3.31
CA PHE A 78 -14.02 -5.55 -3.96
C PHE A 78 -13.78 -4.82 -5.29
N HIS A 79 -12.57 -4.28 -5.47
CA HIS A 79 -12.20 -3.54 -6.67
C HIS A 79 -11.03 -4.23 -7.38
N LYS A 80 -11.22 -4.48 -8.68
CA LYS A 80 -10.18 -5.09 -9.53
C LYS A 80 -8.96 -4.21 -9.71
N ILE A 81 -9.15 -2.89 -9.70
CA ILE A 81 -8.12 -1.87 -9.90
C ILE A 81 -8.18 -0.89 -8.74
N THR A 82 -7.05 -0.66 -8.09
CA THR A 82 -6.87 0.16 -6.89
C THR A 82 -5.58 0.97 -6.99
N VAL A 83 -5.28 1.76 -5.96
CA VAL A 83 -3.97 2.39 -5.81
C VAL A 83 -2.79 1.40 -5.88
N PHE A 84 -2.99 0.14 -5.49
CA PHE A 84 -1.94 -0.87 -5.58
C PHE A 84 -1.48 -1.09 -7.03
N ASP A 85 -2.40 -1.07 -7.99
CA ASP A 85 -2.09 -1.22 -9.42
C ASP A 85 -1.33 -0.02 -10.01
N LEU A 86 -1.44 1.16 -9.38
CA LEU A 86 -0.68 2.36 -9.73
C LEU A 86 0.72 2.36 -9.10
N ILE A 87 0.83 1.82 -7.89
CA ILE A 87 2.04 1.88 -7.05
C ILE A 87 2.98 0.71 -7.31
N LEU A 88 2.45 -0.51 -7.40
CA LEU A 88 3.26 -1.72 -7.51
C LEU A 88 4.25 -1.67 -8.69
N PRO A 89 3.86 -1.30 -9.93
CA PRO A 89 4.81 -1.25 -11.04
C PRO A 89 5.97 -0.29 -10.78
N ARG A 90 5.72 0.84 -10.11
CA ARG A 90 6.74 1.85 -9.76
C ARG A 90 7.71 1.31 -8.72
N VAL A 91 7.18 0.72 -7.65
CA VAL A 91 7.98 0.08 -6.60
C VAL A 91 8.85 -1.05 -7.17
N LEU A 92 8.32 -1.86 -8.09
CA LEU A 92 9.08 -2.92 -8.75
C LEU A 92 10.23 -2.40 -9.63
N THR A 93 10.18 -1.13 -10.06
CA THR A 93 11.30 -0.46 -10.74
C THR A 93 12.32 0.16 -9.79
N GLY A 94 12.14 0.00 -8.47
CA GLY A 94 13.00 0.60 -7.44
C GLY A 94 12.62 2.03 -7.06
N GLU A 95 11.49 2.54 -7.55
CA GLU A 95 11.01 3.87 -7.19
C GLU A 95 10.54 3.89 -5.73
N GLN A 96 11.01 4.88 -4.96
CA GLN A 96 10.55 5.11 -3.60
C GLN A 96 9.31 5.99 -3.62
N ILE A 97 8.21 5.46 -3.07
CA ILE A 97 6.92 6.16 -3.07
C ILE A 97 6.74 6.85 -1.72
N GLY A 98 6.93 8.15 -1.71
CA GLY A 98 6.74 9.02 -0.55
C GLY A 98 5.54 9.95 -0.69
N ARG A 99 5.55 11.01 0.12
CA ARG A 99 4.45 11.97 0.19
C ARG A 99 4.25 12.74 -1.12
N GLU A 100 5.33 13.05 -1.81
CA GLU A 100 5.27 13.80 -3.08
C GLU A 100 4.62 12.95 -4.18
N GLU A 101 4.99 11.67 -4.26
CA GLU A 101 4.46 10.73 -5.25
C GLU A 101 2.96 10.52 -5.06
N PHE A 102 2.50 10.41 -3.81
CA PHE A 102 1.07 10.37 -3.52
C PHE A 102 0.37 11.70 -3.80
N ALA A 103 0.96 12.84 -3.42
CA ALA A 103 0.34 14.15 -3.64
C ALA A 103 0.05 14.40 -5.14
N ARG A 104 0.95 13.98 -6.03
CA ARG A 104 0.75 14.07 -7.49
C ARG A 104 -0.45 13.25 -7.99
N MET A 105 -0.86 12.21 -7.28
CA MET A 105 -2.05 11.40 -7.61
C MET A 105 -3.38 12.04 -7.20
N GLY A 106 -3.36 13.21 -6.56
CA GLY A 106 -4.59 13.93 -6.22
C GLY A 106 -5.41 14.34 -7.46
N HIS A 107 -4.75 14.50 -8.59
CA HIS A 107 -5.41 14.57 -9.90
C HIS A 107 -5.44 13.18 -10.54
N GLY A 108 -6.58 12.78 -11.11
CA GLY A 108 -6.71 11.46 -11.76
C GLY A 108 -6.83 10.25 -10.83
N GLY A 109 -6.66 10.42 -9.51
CA GLY A 109 -6.74 9.35 -8.51
C GLY A 109 -8.12 8.74 -8.27
N PHE A 110 -9.17 9.18 -8.97
CA PHE A 110 -10.53 8.65 -8.79
C PHE A 110 -10.91 7.66 -9.89
N CYS A 111 -11.08 6.38 -9.53
CA CYS A 111 -11.61 5.37 -10.44
C CYS A 111 -13.12 5.53 -10.59
N ARG A 112 -13.58 5.63 -11.85
CA ARG A 112 -15.00 5.82 -12.17
C ARG A 112 -15.87 4.56 -12.02
N ASN A 113 -15.29 3.42 -11.64
CA ASN A 113 -15.99 2.13 -11.54
C ASN A 113 -16.86 1.82 -12.77
N CYS A 114 -16.29 2.00 -13.97
CA CYS A 114 -16.98 1.77 -15.24
C CYS A 114 -17.54 0.34 -15.34
N LYS A 115 -18.70 0.17 -15.98
CA LYS A 115 -19.32 -1.16 -16.21
C LYS A 115 -18.37 -2.14 -16.89
N GLN A 116 -17.62 -1.66 -17.88
CA GLN A 116 -16.50 -2.37 -18.49
C GLN A 116 -15.21 -1.62 -18.13
N CYS A 117 -14.27 -2.33 -17.49
CA CYS A 117 -12.99 -1.74 -17.12
C CYS A 117 -12.16 -1.42 -18.37
N GLN A 118 -11.58 -0.22 -18.41
CA GLN A 118 -10.71 0.27 -19.49
C GLN A 118 -9.31 0.60 -19.00
N TYR A 119 -8.98 0.28 -17.74
CA TYR A 119 -7.62 0.42 -17.22
C TYR A 119 -6.67 -0.48 -18.02
N PRO A 120 -5.45 -0.02 -18.41
CA PRO A 120 -4.81 1.26 -18.07
C PRO A 120 -5.03 2.39 -19.09
N VAL A 121 -5.94 2.25 -20.04
CA VAL A 121 -6.21 3.23 -21.12
C VAL A 121 -7.12 4.38 -20.68
N CYS A 122 -7.65 4.35 -19.46
CA CYS A 122 -8.45 5.43 -18.89
C CYS A 122 -7.61 6.54 -18.20
N SER A 123 -8.31 7.49 -17.55
CA SER A 123 -7.72 8.61 -16.80
C SER A 123 -7.29 8.25 -15.37
N PHE A 124 -7.49 7.01 -14.93
CA PHE A 124 -7.16 6.63 -13.56
C PHE A 124 -5.64 6.60 -13.36
N GLY A 125 -5.15 7.40 -12.41
CA GLY A 125 -3.72 7.59 -12.13
C GLY A 125 -2.97 8.47 -13.13
N LYS A 126 -3.67 9.31 -13.92
CA LYS A 126 -3.10 10.23 -14.92
C LYS A 126 -3.59 11.66 -14.74
#